data_AF-A0AAU0QI75-F1
#
_entry.id   AF-A0AAU0QI75-F1
#
_cell.length_a   1.000
_cell.length_b   1.000
_cell.length_c   1.000
_cell.angle_alpha   90.00
_cell.angle_beta   90.00
_cell.angle_gamma   90.00
#
_symmetry.space_group_name_H-M   'P 1'
#
loop_
_entity.id
_entity.type
_entity.pdbx_description
1 polymer ?
#
loop_
_entity_poly.entity_id
_entity_poly.type
_entity_poly.pdbx_seq_one_letter_code
_entity_poly.pdbx_strand_id
1 'polypeptide(L)'
;MKRRAASLFRLLPGFARGPRPSTPRVSRASRASRRGARRGGVVLSVTAVACAACSAAEPESPEAQQQTPGAIHIVAASDSIEQQALAHLYRMAMAEENVAATVETQERSDEDRLEWLRDPGVDMVVGCTGELLTHASPSQAAELSEQLEGGEANPNSQEGMQRTYEAVMGTLDYEYGVPDPSPAQGCAESEASEEAGTSVLPQNILPVFRKLSVGREGLKEMNRLTRLITTHDVETLVEEAMESGDVAATAEEWYRNNATI
;
A
#
# COMPACT_ATOMS: atom_id res chain seq x y z
N MET A 1 -9.59 32.44 49.66
CA MET A 1 -10.64 31.40 49.82
C MET A 1 -10.54 30.47 48.61
N LYS A 2 -9.68 29.44 48.58
CA LYS A 2 -9.86 28.03 49.01
C LYS A 2 -11.04 27.28 48.35
N ARG A 3 -10.71 26.35 47.43
CA ARG A 3 -11.26 24.97 47.20
C ARG A 3 -10.50 24.39 45.99
N ARG A 4 -9.32 23.76 46.14
CA ARG A 4 -8.98 22.36 46.49
C ARG A 4 -9.59 21.28 45.57
N ALA A 5 -8.65 20.49 45.03
CA ALA A 5 -8.76 19.40 44.08
C ALA A 5 -9.19 18.06 44.69
N ALA A 6 -9.60 17.17 43.78
CA ALA A 6 -9.37 15.72 43.66
C ALA A 6 -9.49 14.80 44.89
N SER A 7 -10.25 13.73 44.71
CA SER A 7 -9.78 12.32 44.77
C SER A 7 -10.90 11.42 45.29
N LEU A 8 -11.34 10.44 44.50
CA LEU A 8 -12.06 9.26 45.01
C LEU A 8 -11.77 8.06 44.10
N PHE A 9 -10.71 7.36 44.52
CA PHE A 9 -10.34 5.99 44.19
C PHE A 9 -11.48 5.04 44.58
N ARG A 10 -11.90 4.13 43.70
CA ARG A 10 -12.60 2.90 44.12
C ARG A 10 -12.17 1.69 43.30
N LEU A 11 -11.86 0.65 44.07
CA LEU A 11 -11.21 -0.60 43.71
C LEU A 11 -12.13 -1.57 42.95
N LEU A 12 -11.54 -2.27 41.98
CA LEU A 12 -11.99 -3.56 41.44
C LEU A 12 -11.61 -4.70 42.40
N PRO A 13 -12.38 -5.81 42.44
CA PRO A 13 -11.72 -7.11 42.27
C PRO A 13 -12.55 -8.17 41.52
N GLY A 14 -11.87 -9.17 40.96
CA GLY A 14 -12.43 -10.49 40.62
C GLY A 14 -12.08 -10.99 39.21
N PHE A 15 -10.89 -11.57 38.98
CA PHE A 15 -10.61 -13.02 38.96
C PHE A 15 -11.51 -13.87 38.03
N ALA A 16 -10.92 -14.43 36.96
CA ALA A 16 -11.04 -15.86 36.62
C ALA A 16 -10.03 -16.25 35.53
N ARG A 17 -9.07 -17.12 35.89
CA ARG A 17 -8.23 -17.91 34.97
C ARG A 17 -9.08 -19.06 34.41
N GLY A 18 -9.08 -19.23 33.09
CA GLY A 18 -9.63 -20.41 32.39
C GLY A 18 -8.54 -21.15 31.58
N PRO A 19 -8.67 -22.47 31.35
CA PRO A 19 -7.56 -23.38 31.08
C PRO A 19 -7.14 -23.42 29.60
N ARG A 20 -5.86 -23.78 29.38
CA ARG A 20 -5.31 -24.17 28.07
C ARG A 20 -5.83 -25.56 27.66
N PRO A 21 -6.31 -25.75 26.42
CA PRO A 21 -6.40 -27.06 25.84
C PRO A 21 -5.15 -27.40 25.01
N SER A 22 -4.72 -28.62 25.24
CA SER A 22 -3.59 -29.37 24.68
C SER A 22 -3.70 -29.67 23.19
N THR A 23 -2.53 -29.74 22.55
CA THR A 23 -2.31 -30.29 21.20
C THR A 23 -2.74 -31.75 21.07
N PRO A 24 -3.27 -32.18 19.91
CA PRO A 24 -3.21 -33.57 19.51
C PRO A 24 -2.09 -33.77 18.48
N ARG A 25 -1.19 -34.69 18.83
CA ARG A 25 -0.17 -35.30 17.98
C ARG A 25 -0.74 -36.66 17.53
N VAL A 26 -1.05 -36.83 16.24
CA VAL A 26 -1.35 -38.15 15.63
C VAL A 26 -0.78 -38.13 14.22
N SER A 27 0.43 -38.65 14.02
CA SER A 27 0.78 -40.05 13.71
C SER A 27 0.58 -40.40 12.23
N ARG A 28 1.73 -40.48 11.52
CA ARG A 28 1.90 -41.18 10.24
C ARG A 28 1.43 -42.63 10.40
N ALA A 29 0.52 -43.06 9.53
CA ALA A 29 0.26 -44.47 9.28
C ALA A 29 0.66 -44.81 7.84
N SER A 30 1.85 -45.40 7.70
CA SER A 30 2.22 -46.24 6.57
C SER A 30 1.58 -47.62 6.75
N ARG A 31 0.96 -48.17 5.70
CA ARG A 31 0.71 -49.61 5.45
C ARG A 31 0.15 -49.72 4.02
N ALA A 32 0.96 -50.12 3.04
CA ALA A 32 1.34 -51.50 2.71
C ALA A 32 0.16 -52.38 2.27
N SER A 33 0.14 -52.62 0.95
CA SER A 33 -0.02 -53.92 0.27
C SER A 33 -1.20 -54.81 0.66
N ARG A 34 -2.09 -55.05 -0.31
CA ARG A 34 -2.67 -56.40 -0.50
C ARG A 34 -2.65 -56.83 -1.96
N ARG A 35 -1.83 -57.85 -2.19
CA ARG A 35 -1.84 -58.78 -3.31
C ARG A 35 -3.20 -59.47 -3.43
N GLY A 36 -3.68 -59.60 -4.65
CA GLY A 36 -4.74 -60.52 -5.04
C GLY A 36 -4.40 -61.15 -6.39
N ALA A 37 -3.88 -62.37 -6.36
CA ALA A 37 -3.58 -63.18 -7.54
C ALA A 37 -4.69 -64.24 -7.72
N ARG A 38 -5.14 -64.46 -8.95
CA ARG A 38 -5.76 -65.69 -9.51
C ARG A 38 -5.98 -65.44 -11.02
N ARG A 39 -5.09 -65.92 -11.90
CA ARG A 39 -5.00 -67.24 -12.57
C ARG A 39 -6.19 -67.57 -13.50
N GLY A 40 -5.90 -67.66 -14.80
CA GLY A 40 -6.43 -68.70 -15.69
C GLY A 40 -6.95 -68.24 -17.05
N GLY A 41 -6.20 -68.49 -18.13
CA GLY A 41 -6.72 -68.45 -19.51
C GLY A 41 -5.69 -68.05 -20.56
N VAL A 42 -5.01 -69.03 -21.17
CA VAL A 42 -4.12 -68.86 -22.32
C VAL A 42 -4.95 -68.76 -23.59
N VAL A 43 -4.80 -67.66 -24.35
CA VAL A 43 -5.11 -67.61 -25.79
C VAL A 43 -3.95 -66.91 -26.49
N LEU A 44 -3.34 -67.63 -27.42
CA LEU A 44 -2.29 -67.17 -28.32
C LEU A 44 -2.91 -66.20 -29.33
N SER A 45 -2.48 -64.94 -29.35
CA SER A 45 -2.77 -64.01 -30.44
C SER A 45 -1.59 -63.05 -30.58
N VAL A 46 -0.86 -63.21 -31.69
CA VAL A 46 0.23 -62.34 -32.11
C VAL A 46 -0.36 -61.05 -32.64
N THR A 47 -0.13 -59.94 -31.95
CA THR A 47 -0.19 -58.58 -32.51
C THR A 47 0.68 -57.67 -31.66
N ALA A 48 1.78 -57.22 -32.24
CA ALA A 48 2.66 -56.22 -31.66
C ALA A 48 1.98 -54.84 -31.68
N VAL A 49 1.75 -54.26 -30.50
CA VAL A 49 1.55 -52.82 -30.33
C VAL A 49 2.26 -52.42 -29.04
N ALA A 50 3.24 -51.53 -29.17
CA ALA A 50 3.97 -50.95 -28.06
C ALA A 50 3.06 -49.99 -27.29
N CYS A 51 2.82 -50.27 -26.00
CA CYS A 51 2.19 -49.32 -25.07
C CYS A 51 3.16 -49.03 -23.92
N ALA A 52 4.20 -48.25 -24.22
CA ALA A 52 4.96 -47.53 -23.21
C ALA A 52 4.53 -46.06 -23.26
N ALA A 53 3.43 -45.71 -22.59
CA ALA A 53 3.07 -44.32 -22.23
C ALA A 53 1.77 -44.32 -21.41
N CYS A 54 1.86 -44.52 -20.10
CA CYS A 54 0.78 -44.22 -19.17
C CYS A 54 1.36 -43.46 -17.96
N SER A 55 1.87 -42.26 -18.20
CA SER A 55 2.24 -41.28 -17.16
C SER A 55 2.28 -39.86 -17.74
N ALA A 56 1.27 -39.50 -18.54
CA ALA A 56 1.16 -38.14 -19.08
C ALA A 56 -0.32 -37.83 -19.35
N ALA A 57 -1.11 -37.81 -18.28
CA ALA A 57 -2.46 -37.26 -18.29
C ALA A 57 -2.81 -36.82 -16.86
N GLU A 58 -1.98 -35.94 -16.30
CA GLU A 58 -2.52 -34.95 -15.37
C GLU A 58 -3.19 -33.88 -16.25
N PRO A 59 -4.47 -33.53 -16.02
CA PRO A 59 -5.09 -32.44 -16.73
C PRO A 59 -4.39 -31.17 -16.25
N GLU A 60 -3.51 -30.62 -17.09
CA GLU A 60 -3.08 -29.24 -16.95
C GLU A 60 -4.35 -28.39 -17.04
N SER A 61 -4.76 -27.82 -15.91
CA SER A 61 -5.75 -26.74 -15.90
C SER A 61 -5.17 -25.61 -16.75
N PRO A 62 -5.84 -25.18 -17.84
CA PRO A 62 -5.36 -24.06 -18.64
C PRO A 62 -5.36 -22.71 -17.90
N GLU A 63 -5.78 -22.67 -16.63
CA GLU A 63 -6.03 -21.43 -15.87
C GLU A 63 -5.05 -21.19 -14.71
N ALA A 64 -3.98 -21.98 -14.59
CA ALA A 64 -2.86 -21.65 -13.71
C ALA A 64 -1.68 -21.04 -14.49
N GLN A 65 -1.96 -20.24 -15.52
CA GLN A 65 -0.99 -19.23 -15.93
C GLN A 65 -0.89 -18.27 -14.75
N GLN A 66 0.23 -18.34 -14.03
CA GLN A 66 0.64 -17.27 -13.13
C GLN A 66 0.56 -15.99 -13.96
N GLN A 67 -0.51 -15.20 -13.75
CA GLN A 67 -0.60 -13.87 -14.33
C GLN A 67 0.62 -13.15 -13.78
N THR A 68 1.64 -12.96 -14.60
CA THR A 68 2.67 -11.97 -14.29
C THR A 68 1.89 -10.70 -14.02
N PRO A 69 1.97 -10.12 -12.81
CA PRO A 69 1.29 -8.86 -12.54
C PRO A 69 1.69 -7.89 -13.64
N GLY A 70 0.70 -7.21 -14.22
CA GLY A 70 0.97 -6.12 -15.17
C GLY A 70 1.90 -5.09 -14.51
N ALA A 71 2.58 -4.29 -15.33
CA ALA A 71 3.32 -3.15 -14.78
C ALA A 71 2.34 -2.24 -14.03
N ILE A 72 2.71 -1.78 -12.84
CA ILE A 72 1.90 -0.86 -12.05
C ILE A 72 1.88 0.50 -12.75
N HIS A 73 0.68 0.99 -13.06
CA HIS A 73 0.49 2.29 -13.68
C HIS A 73 0.31 3.37 -12.61
N ILE A 74 1.32 4.24 -12.46
CA ILE A 74 1.31 5.38 -11.54
C ILE A 74 0.93 6.65 -12.32
N VAL A 75 0.00 7.42 -11.79
CA VAL A 75 -0.40 8.71 -12.36
C VAL A 75 0.05 9.87 -11.49
N ALA A 76 0.56 10.92 -12.13
CA ALA A 76 0.90 12.20 -11.50
C ALA A 76 0.23 13.37 -12.24
N ALA A 77 -0.04 14.46 -11.51
CA ALA A 77 -0.54 15.69 -12.11
C ALA A 77 0.53 16.34 -13.02
N SER A 78 0.19 16.64 -14.26
CA SER A 78 1.11 17.18 -15.26
C SER A 78 1.65 18.57 -14.95
N ASP A 79 0.94 19.32 -14.10
CA ASP A 79 1.23 20.67 -13.65
C ASP A 79 1.83 20.72 -12.23
N SER A 80 2.14 19.56 -11.62
CA SER A 80 2.87 19.49 -10.35
C SER A 80 4.19 18.74 -10.51
N ILE A 81 5.30 19.47 -10.38
CA ILE A 81 6.65 18.90 -10.39
C ILE A 81 6.85 17.97 -9.19
N GLU A 82 6.35 18.35 -8.01
CA GLU A 82 6.39 17.53 -6.81
C GLU A 82 5.75 16.15 -7.04
N GLN A 83 4.53 16.13 -7.59
CA GLN A 83 3.79 14.90 -7.87
C GLN A 83 4.52 14.01 -8.87
N GLN A 84 5.07 14.61 -9.93
CA GLN A 84 5.86 13.88 -10.92
C GLN A 84 7.13 13.29 -10.31
N ALA A 85 7.85 14.07 -9.51
CA ALA A 85 9.06 13.60 -8.83
C ALA A 85 8.75 12.43 -7.89
N LEU A 86 7.72 12.57 -7.05
CA LEU A 86 7.30 11.50 -6.13
C LEU A 86 6.87 10.23 -6.87
N ALA A 87 6.08 10.35 -7.95
CA ALA A 87 5.70 9.19 -8.77
C ALA A 87 6.93 8.47 -9.35
N HIS A 88 7.93 9.22 -9.83
CA HIS A 88 9.18 8.65 -10.30
C HIS A 88 9.99 7.98 -9.18
N LEU A 89 10.04 8.55 -7.97
CA LEU A 89 10.68 7.90 -6.82
C LEU A 89 10.04 6.56 -6.50
N TYR A 90 8.70 6.49 -6.40
CA TYR A 90 8.00 5.25 -6.11
C TYR A 90 8.14 4.21 -7.23
N ARG A 91 8.18 4.64 -8.50
CA ARG A 91 8.53 3.75 -9.62
C ARG A 91 9.88 3.08 -9.41
N MET A 92 10.89 3.83 -8.98
CA MET A 92 12.25 3.30 -8.75
C MET A 92 12.32 2.43 -7.50
N ALA A 93 11.61 2.79 -6.43
CA ALA A 93 11.46 1.92 -5.26
C ALA A 93 10.94 0.54 -5.64
N MET A 94 9.89 0.48 -6.46
CA MET A 94 9.33 -0.78 -6.93
C MET A 94 10.31 -1.59 -7.79
N ALA A 95 11.16 -0.92 -8.58
CA ALA A 95 12.14 -1.58 -9.43
C ALA A 95 13.21 -2.37 -8.65
N GLU A 96 13.53 -1.99 -7.40
CA GLU A 96 14.49 -2.71 -6.54
C GLU A 96 14.10 -4.18 -6.31
N GLU A 97 12.79 -4.47 -6.25
CA GLU A 97 12.26 -5.83 -6.07
C GLU A 97 11.68 -6.39 -7.38
N ASN A 98 12.14 -5.87 -8.53
CA ASN A 98 11.71 -6.26 -9.88
C ASN A 98 10.21 -6.08 -10.12
N VAL A 99 9.57 -5.16 -9.39
CA VAL A 99 8.18 -4.80 -9.64
C VAL A 99 8.16 -3.74 -10.74
N ALA A 100 7.68 -4.13 -11.92
CA ALA A 100 7.57 -3.21 -13.05
C ALA A 100 6.54 -2.12 -12.75
N ALA A 101 6.90 -0.86 -13.00
CA ALA A 101 6.00 0.27 -12.87
C ALA A 101 6.29 1.33 -13.94
N THR A 102 5.26 2.05 -14.35
CA THR A 102 5.32 3.17 -15.29
C THR A 102 4.72 4.40 -14.65
N VAL A 103 5.20 5.58 -15.06
CA VAL A 103 4.65 6.87 -14.63
C VAL A 103 4.06 7.54 -15.86
N GLU A 104 2.81 7.96 -15.76
CA GLU A 104 2.13 8.78 -16.73
C GLU A 104 1.66 10.08 -16.07
N THR A 105 1.68 11.16 -16.85
CA THR A 105 1.15 12.44 -16.40
C THR A 105 -0.23 12.66 -16.99
N GLN A 106 -1.13 13.18 -16.16
CA GLN A 106 -2.47 13.57 -16.59
C GLN A 106 -2.73 15.02 -16.17
N GLU A 107 -3.48 15.76 -16.99
CA GLU A 107 -3.94 17.08 -16.60
C GLU A 107 -4.78 16.95 -15.32
N ARG A 108 -4.51 17.82 -14.35
CA ARG A 108 -5.34 17.90 -13.15
C ARG A 108 -6.73 18.35 -13.57
N SER A 109 -7.73 17.51 -13.39
CA SER A 109 -9.12 17.96 -13.28
C SER A 109 -9.34 18.53 -11.87
N ASP A 110 -10.36 19.35 -11.66
CA ASP A 110 -10.81 19.80 -10.32
C ASP A 110 -11.28 18.63 -9.40
N GLU A 111 -10.96 17.39 -9.79
CA GLU A 111 -11.37 16.13 -9.21
C GLU A 111 -10.38 15.66 -8.12
N ASP A 112 -10.93 14.92 -7.16
CA ASP A 112 -10.19 14.26 -6.09
C ASP A 112 -9.15 13.31 -6.70
N ARG A 113 -7.91 13.30 -6.19
CA ARG A 113 -6.86 12.40 -6.67
C ARG A 113 -7.25 10.93 -6.57
N LEU A 114 -8.12 10.57 -5.64
CA LEU A 114 -8.70 9.23 -5.52
C LEU A 114 -9.65 8.89 -6.68
N GLU A 115 -10.18 9.87 -7.42
CA GLU A 115 -11.03 9.62 -8.58
C GLU A 115 -10.26 9.06 -9.77
N TRP A 116 -8.97 9.36 -9.91
CA TRP A 116 -8.12 8.68 -10.90
C TRP A 116 -8.04 7.17 -10.65
N LEU A 117 -8.11 6.74 -9.39
CA LEU A 117 -8.17 5.32 -9.04
C LEU A 117 -9.53 4.67 -9.36
N ARG A 118 -10.51 5.39 -9.91
CA ARG A 118 -11.72 4.77 -10.49
C ARG A 118 -11.48 4.26 -11.91
N ASP A 119 -10.50 4.81 -12.62
CA ASP A 119 -10.06 4.26 -13.90
C ASP A 119 -9.35 2.90 -13.67
N PRO A 120 -9.83 1.79 -14.26
CA PRO A 120 -9.16 0.49 -14.14
C PRO A 120 -7.75 0.46 -14.72
N GLY A 121 -7.36 1.45 -15.53
CA GLY A 121 -6.00 1.61 -16.06
C GLY A 121 -5.02 2.26 -15.08
N VAL A 122 -5.49 2.77 -13.93
CA VAL A 122 -4.66 3.42 -12.91
C VAL A 122 -4.56 2.51 -11.69
N ASP A 123 -3.33 2.18 -11.31
CA ASP A 123 -3.05 1.29 -10.18
C ASP A 123 -2.63 2.06 -8.93
N MET A 124 -2.03 3.24 -9.09
CA MET A 124 -1.47 4.00 -7.98
C MET A 124 -1.45 5.51 -8.26
N VAL A 125 -1.68 6.27 -7.21
CA VAL A 125 -1.46 7.72 -7.15
C VAL A 125 -0.67 8.07 -5.89
N VAL A 126 0.00 9.21 -5.88
CA VAL A 126 0.67 9.74 -4.68
C VAL A 126 -0.10 10.97 -4.22
N GLY A 127 -0.58 10.96 -2.98
CA GLY A 127 -1.28 12.10 -2.39
C GLY A 127 -0.64 12.54 -1.09
N CYS A 128 -1.27 13.50 -0.42
CA CYS A 128 -0.95 13.88 0.94
C CYS A 128 -2.17 13.70 1.84
N THR A 129 -1.96 13.32 3.10
CA THR A 129 -3.05 12.94 4.01
C THR A 129 -4.15 14.00 4.14
N GLY A 130 -3.79 15.27 4.37
CA GLY A 130 -4.76 16.35 4.52
C GLY A 130 -5.53 16.60 3.23
N GLU A 131 -4.83 16.72 2.10
CA GLU A 131 -5.42 16.88 0.76
C GLU A 131 -6.41 15.74 0.43
N LEU A 132 -5.99 14.49 0.60
CA LEU A 132 -6.82 13.31 0.34
C LEU A 132 -8.07 13.29 1.23
N LEU A 133 -7.94 13.68 2.51
CA LEU A 133 -9.09 13.74 3.42
C LEU A 133 -10.06 14.85 3.02
N THR A 134 -9.54 16.02 2.66
CA THR A 134 -10.35 17.17 2.25
C THR A 134 -11.20 16.85 1.04
N HIS A 135 -10.65 16.15 0.05
CA HIS A 135 -11.42 15.75 -1.12
C HIS A 135 -12.37 14.58 -0.84
N ALA A 136 -11.88 13.51 -0.21
CA ALA A 136 -12.69 12.31 0.02
C ALA A 136 -13.84 12.55 1.00
N SER A 137 -13.64 13.44 1.98
CA SER A 137 -14.62 13.73 3.02
C SER A 137 -14.44 15.14 3.62
N PRO A 138 -14.89 16.20 2.91
CA PRO A 138 -14.72 17.59 3.34
C PRO A 138 -15.23 17.88 4.76
N SER A 139 -16.34 17.24 5.17
CA SER A 139 -16.90 17.44 6.52
C SER A 139 -16.02 16.87 7.64
N GLN A 140 -15.42 15.70 7.41
CA GLN A 140 -14.48 15.10 8.37
C GLN A 140 -13.16 15.88 8.40
N ALA A 141 -12.71 16.38 7.25
CA ALA A 141 -11.54 17.26 7.17
C ALA A 141 -11.74 18.54 7.99
N ALA A 142 -12.88 19.22 7.81
CA ALA A 142 -13.22 20.43 8.55
C ALA A 142 -13.33 20.17 10.07
N GLU A 143 -14.02 19.09 10.46
CA GLU A 143 -14.15 18.72 11.88
C GLU A 143 -12.78 18.41 12.51
N LEU A 144 -11.91 17.66 11.80
CA LEU A 144 -10.59 17.35 12.29
C LEU A 144 -9.68 18.60 12.35
N SER A 145 -9.79 19.50 11.37
CA SER A 145 -9.05 20.78 11.37
C SER A 145 -9.42 21.60 12.61
N GLU A 146 -10.71 21.78 12.91
CA GLU A 146 -11.16 22.52 14.10
C GLU A 146 -10.62 21.89 15.40
N GLN A 147 -10.59 20.56 15.48
CA GLN A 147 -10.06 19.85 16.65
C GLN A 147 -8.55 20.01 16.83
N LEU A 148 -7.80 20.09 15.73
CA LEU A 148 -6.34 20.29 15.76
C LEU A 148 -5.98 21.77 16.02
N GLU A 149 -6.74 22.71 15.47
CA GLU A 149 -6.61 24.15 15.72
C GLU A 149 -6.96 24.54 17.16
N GLY A 150 -8.00 23.93 17.71
CA GLY A 150 -8.46 24.18 19.08
C GLY A 150 -7.59 23.57 20.18
N GLY A 151 -6.58 22.77 19.81
CA GLY A 151 -5.62 22.16 20.73
C GLY A 151 -4.36 23.01 20.94
N GLU A 152 -3.67 22.81 22.08
CA GLU A 152 -2.33 23.39 22.30
C GLU A 152 -1.23 22.69 21.47
N ALA A 153 -1.60 21.66 20.69
CA ALA A 153 -0.68 20.79 19.99
C ALA A 153 -0.41 21.29 18.56
N ASN A 154 0.85 21.23 18.14
CA ASN A 154 1.22 21.39 16.73
C ASN A 154 0.40 20.39 15.88
N PRO A 155 -0.34 20.84 14.86
CA PRO A 155 -1.07 19.95 13.95
C PRO A 155 -0.16 18.89 13.31
N ASN A 156 1.08 19.27 12.99
CA ASN A 156 2.13 18.36 12.49
C ASN A 156 2.81 17.53 13.59
N SER A 157 2.21 17.43 14.77
CA SER A 157 2.64 16.48 15.81
C SER A 157 2.35 15.05 15.41
N GLN A 158 3.01 14.07 16.06
CA GLN A 158 2.72 12.66 15.80
C GLN A 158 1.24 12.29 15.98
N GLU A 159 0.57 12.91 16.95
CA GLU A 159 -0.86 12.68 17.16
C GLU A 159 -1.69 13.25 16.00
N GLY A 160 -1.43 14.48 15.54
CA GLY A 160 -2.15 15.06 14.42
C GLY A 160 -1.91 14.31 13.10
N MET A 161 -0.68 13.91 12.83
CA MET A 161 -0.34 13.07 11.67
C MET A 161 -1.09 11.73 11.71
N GLN A 162 -1.06 11.04 12.86
CA GLN A 162 -1.74 9.75 13.02
C GLN A 162 -3.26 9.88 12.85
N ARG A 163 -3.88 10.90 13.46
CA ARG A 163 -5.33 11.10 13.36
C ARG A 163 -5.78 11.44 11.95
N THR A 164 -4.99 12.22 11.21
CA THR A 164 -5.29 12.57 9.81
C THR A 164 -5.14 11.34 8.92
N TYR A 165 -4.08 10.55 9.11
CA TYR A 165 -3.89 9.28 8.40
C TYR A 165 -5.04 8.29 8.67
N GLU A 166 -5.45 8.10 9.93
CA GLU A 166 -6.59 7.24 10.29
C GLU A 166 -7.90 7.70 9.66
N ALA A 167 -8.12 9.03 9.59
CA ALA A 167 -9.29 9.58 8.93
C ALA A 167 -9.30 9.28 7.43
N VAL A 168 -8.17 9.44 6.73
CA VAL A 168 -8.03 9.04 5.31
C VAL A 168 -8.29 7.55 5.16
N MET A 169 -7.70 6.69 5.99
CA MET A 169 -7.96 5.25 5.91
C MET A 169 -9.44 4.90 6.08
N GLY A 170 -10.19 5.70 6.84
CA GLY A 170 -11.62 5.56 7.04
C GLY A 170 -12.46 5.93 5.81
N THR A 171 -11.93 6.68 4.85
CA THR A 171 -12.63 7.06 3.61
C THR A 171 -12.36 6.12 2.45
N LEU A 172 -11.27 5.35 2.49
CA LEU A 172 -10.87 4.46 1.39
C LEU A 172 -11.72 3.18 1.32
N ASP A 173 -12.07 2.77 0.10
CA ASP A 173 -12.70 1.48 -0.15
C ASP A 173 -11.73 0.31 0.13
N TYR A 174 -12.27 -0.87 0.42
CA TYR A 174 -11.52 -2.06 0.80
C TYR A 174 -10.55 -2.55 -0.27
N GLU A 175 -10.76 -2.17 -1.54
CA GLU A 175 -9.88 -2.54 -2.66
C GLU A 175 -8.56 -1.76 -2.68
N TYR A 176 -8.49 -0.62 -1.98
CA TYR A 176 -7.30 0.21 -1.93
C TYR A 176 -6.43 -0.08 -0.72
N GLY A 177 -5.13 0.05 -0.91
CA GLY A 177 -4.09 -0.07 0.10
C GLY A 177 -3.27 1.22 0.17
N VAL A 178 -2.65 1.41 1.34
CA VAL A 178 -1.73 2.51 1.62
C VAL A 178 -0.56 1.96 2.47
N PRO A 179 0.67 2.45 2.29
CA PRO A 179 1.78 2.18 3.21
C PRO A 179 1.66 3.04 4.48
N ASP A 180 2.63 2.90 5.40
CA ASP A 180 2.81 3.89 6.45
C ASP A 180 3.08 5.27 5.82
N PRO A 181 2.47 6.38 6.30
CA PRO A 181 2.69 7.71 5.72
C PRO A 181 4.12 8.22 5.95
N SER A 182 4.60 9.08 5.06
CA SER A 182 5.92 9.70 5.19
C SER A 182 5.93 10.72 6.33
N PRO A 183 7.04 10.89 7.08
CA PRO A 183 7.17 12.04 7.97
C PRO A 183 7.26 13.37 7.19
N ALA A 184 7.61 13.34 5.89
CA ALA A 184 7.68 14.52 5.04
C ALA A 184 6.32 15.19 4.86
N GLN A 185 6.32 16.52 4.80
CA GLN A 185 5.19 17.31 4.34
C GLN A 185 5.34 17.54 2.83
N GLY A 186 4.23 17.43 2.10
CA GLY A 186 4.15 17.74 0.67
C GLY A 186 2.84 18.43 0.34
N CYS A 187 2.50 18.51 -0.95
CA CYS A 187 1.24 19.04 -1.47
C CYS A 187 0.87 20.44 -0.95
N ALA A 188 1.87 21.25 -0.60
CA ALA A 188 1.68 22.55 0.04
C ALA A 188 0.96 23.57 -0.86
N GLU A 189 1.01 23.38 -2.17
CA GLU A 189 0.32 24.20 -3.18
C GLU A 189 -1.02 23.61 -3.65
N SER A 190 -1.59 22.64 -2.92
CA SER A 190 -2.91 22.10 -3.27
C SER A 190 -4.01 23.12 -2.96
N GLU A 191 -4.75 23.54 -3.99
CA GLU A 191 -5.88 24.49 -3.86
C GLU A 191 -6.93 23.99 -2.84
N ALA A 192 -7.05 22.67 -2.70
CA ALA A 192 -7.88 22.02 -1.69
C ALA A 192 -7.55 22.42 -0.25
N SER A 193 -6.27 22.67 0.06
CA SER A 193 -5.83 23.08 1.39
C SER A 193 -6.15 24.54 1.70
N GLU A 194 -6.24 25.39 0.68
CA GLU A 194 -6.56 26.82 0.82
C GLU A 194 -8.07 27.08 0.83
N GLU A 195 -8.82 26.43 -0.05
CA GLU A 195 -10.26 26.66 -0.23
C GLU A 195 -11.11 26.10 0.92
N ALA A 196 -10.71 24.98 1.51
CA ALA A 196 -11.47 24.34 2.59
C ALA A 196 -11.21 24.98 3.97
N GLY A 197 -10.28 25.94 4.08
CA GLY A 197 -9.82 26.46 5.37
C GLY A 197 -9.16 25.38 6.24
N THR A 198 -8.75 24.25 5.64
CA THR A 198 -8.15 23.09 6.29
C THR A 198 -6.62 23.06 6.13
N SER A 199 -5.98 24.21 5.90
CA SER A 199 -4.52 24.35 5.76
C SER A 199 -3.73 23.87 6.99
N VAL A 200 -4.45 23.48 8.04
CA VAL A 200 -3.93 22.98 9.31
C VAL A 200 -3.75 21.46 9.32
N LEU A 201 -4.42 20.72 8.44
CA LEU A 201 -4.24 19.27 8.38
C LEU A 201 -2.83 18.91 7.91
N PRO A 202 -2.13 17.98 8.60
CA PRO A 202 -0.85 17.45 8.14
C PRO A 202 -0.92 16.88 6.73
N GLN A 203 0.09 17.21 5.93
CA GLN A 203 0.20 16.83 4.52
C GLN A 203 1.27 15.76 4.33
N ASN A 204 1.17 14.67 5.08
CA ASN A 204 2.10 13.56 4.98
C ASN A 204 1.95 12.83 3.64
N ILE A 205 3.06 12.62 2.93
CA ILE A 205 3.06 11.92 1.63
C ILE A 205 2.56 10.48 1.82
N LEU A 206 1.57 10.11 1.01
CA LEU A 206 0.87 8.84 1.09
C LEU A 206 0.51 8.29 -0.30
N PRO A 207 1.20 7.24 -0.77
CA PRO A 207 0.75 6.42 -1.88
C PRO A 207 -0.61 5.76 -1.60
N VAL A 208 -1.52 5.83 -2.57
CA VAL A 208 -2.76 5.05 -2.57
C VAL A 208 -2.77 4.17 -3.80
N PHE A 209 -2.98 2.86 -3.61
CA PHE A 209 -2.83 1.88 -4.68
C PHE A 209 -3.91 0.79 -4.63
N ARG A 210 -4.18 0.14 -5.76
CA ARG A 210 -5.05 -1.05 -5.82
C ARG A 210 -4.33 -2.25 -5.21
N LYS A 211 -4.94 -2.89 -4.20
CA LYS A 211 -4.33 -4.04 -3.48
C LYS A 211 -3.99 -5.22 -4.39
N LEU A 212 -4.72 -5.42 -5.47
CA LEU A 212 -4.47 -6.52 -6.41
C LEU A 212 -3.28 -6.26 -7.34
N SER A 213 -2.93 -4.99 -7.55
CA SER A 213 -1.82 -4.58 -8.43
C SER A 213 -0.48 -4.58 -7.71
N VAL A 214 -0.49 -4.34 -6.38
CA VAL A 214 0.73 -4.24 -5.58
C VAL A 214 0.88 -5.42 -4.63
N GLY A 215 1.86 -6.27 -4.91
CA GLY A 215 2.26 -7.38 -4.05
C GLY A 215 2.97 -6.97 -2.75
N ARG A 216 3.39 -7.96 -1.98
CA ARG A 216 4.07 -7.74 -0.68
C ARG A 216 5.41 -7.04 -0.84
N GLU A 217 6.10 -7.35 -1.93
CA GLU A 217 7.41 -6.82 -2.31
C GLU A 217 7.31 -5.34 -2.69
N GLY A 218 6.32 -4.97 -3.53
CA GLY A 218 6.04 -3.57 -3.86
C GLY A 218 5.65 -2.76 -2.62
N LEU A 219 4.80 -3.30 -1.74
CA LEU A 219 4.45 -2.65 -0.48
C LEU A 219 5.65 -2.48 0.47
N LYS A 220 6.57 -3.46 0.51
CA LYS A 220 7.81 -3.37 1.29
C LYS A 220 8.67 -2.20 0.80
N GLU A 221 8.86 -2.07 -0.50
CA GLU A 221 9.69 -0.99 -1.07
C GLU A 221 9.04 0.38 -0.95
N MET A 222 7.71 0.48 -1.11
CA MET A 222 7.00 1.72 -0.78
C MET A 222 7.26 2.11 0.67
N ASN A 223 6.99 1.23 1.65
CA ASN A 223 7.26 1.53 3.06
C ASN A 223 8.72 1.90 3.34
N ARG A 224 9.67 1.31 2.61
CA ARG A 224 11.10 1.66 2.73
C ARG A 224 11.33 3.10 2.28
N LEU A 225 10.92 3.45 1.07
CA LEU A 225 11.07 4.79 0.51
C LEU A 225 10.33 5.84 1.34
N THR A 226 9.07 5.57 1.71
CA THR A 226 8.22 6.51 2.45
C THR A 226 8.84 6.94 3.79
N ARG A 227 9.59 6.05 4.45
CA ARG A 227 10.32 6.34 5.69
C ARG A 227 11.62 7.14 5.50
N LEU A 228 12.16 7.17 4.28
CA LEU A 228 13.41 7.86 3.96
C LEU A 228 13.19 9.31 3.56
N ILE A 229 12.12 9.58 2.78
CA ILE A 229 11.83 10.91 2.25
C ILE A 229 11.56 11.87 3.42
N THR A 230 12.26 13.00 3.42
CA THR A 230 12.02 14.14 4.33
C THR A 230 11.41 15.32 3.58
N THR A 231 10.83 16.29 4.30
CA THR A 231 10.30 17.52 3.68
C THR A 231 11.39 18.24 2.87
N HIS A 232 12.61 18.30 3.40
CA HIS A 232 13.73 18.95 2.73
C HIS A 232 14.14 18.25 1.42
N ASP A 233 14.03 16.92 1.38
CA ASP A 233 14.28 16.16 0.15
C ASP A 233 13.26 16.51 -0.92
N VAL A 234 11.99 16.63 -0.55
CA VAL A 234 10.89 17.00 -1.46
C VAL A 234 11.10 18.41 -2.02
N GLU A 235 11.40 19.37 -1.15
CA GLU A 235 11.72 20.75 -1.54
C GLU A 235 12.91 20.79 -2.52
N THR A 236 14.00 20.09 -2.18
CA THR A 236 15.21 20.05 -3.01
C THR A 236 14.94 19.38 -4.36
N LEU A 237 14.20 18.27 -4.38
CA LEU A 237 13.79 17.59 -5.61
C LEU A 237 13.00 18.50 -6.54
N VAL A 238 12.08 19.30 -6.00
CA VAL A 238 11.28 20.23 -6.78
C VAL A 238 12.17 21.35 -7.33
N GLU A 239 13.01 21.96 -6.49
CA GLU A 239 13.92 23.03 -6.90
C GLU A 239 14.90 22.57 -8.01
N GLU A 240 15.55 21.42 -7.82
CA GLU A 240 16.49 20.85 -8.80
C GLU A 240 15.79 20.45 -10.10
N ALA A 241 14.56 19.91 -10.03
CA ALA A 241 13.79 19.54 -11.21
C ALA A 241 13.31 20.76 -11.99
N MET A 242 12.98 21.86 -11.30
CA MET A 242 12.68 23.15 -11.94
C MET A 242 13.90 23.74 -12.65
N GLU A 243 15.09 23.63 -12.04
CA GLU A 243 16.33 24.12 -12.63
C GLU A 243 16.77 23.25 -13.83
N SER A 244 16.67 21.92 -13.71
CA SER A 244 17.12 20.98 -14.75
C SER A 244 16.15 20.90 -15.93
N GLY A 245 14.84 21.07 -15.67
CA GLY A 245 13.77 20.83 -16.63
C GLY A 245 13.50 19.35 -16.92
N ASP A 246 14.11 18.42 -16.16
CA ASP A 246 13.93 16.97 -16.31
C ASP A 246 13.65 16.32 -14.95
N VAL A 247 12.37 16.23 -14.61
CA VAL A 247 11.89 15.68 -13.33
C VAL A 247 12.29 14.21 -13.15
N ALA A 248 12.26 13.43 -14.23
CA ALA A 248 12.55 12.00 -14.16
C ALA A 248 14.04 11.75 -13.89
N ALA A 249 14.93 12.49 -14.56
CA ALA A 249 16.36 12.41 -14.34
C ALA A 249 16.77 12.90 -12.95
N THR A 250 16.19 14.03 -12.49
CA THR A 250 16.45 14.55 -11.14
C THR A 250 16.01 13.57 -10.06
N ALA A 251 14.80 12.99 -10.18
CA ALA A 251 14.34 11.96 -9.25
C ALA A 251 15.30 10.76 -9.23
N GLU A 252 15.75 10.30 -10.40
CA GLU A 252 16.69 9.16 -10.51
C GLU A 252 18.03 9.45 -9.82
N GLU A 253 18.57 10.65 -10.03
CA GLU A 253 19.79 11.07 -9.37
C GLU A 253 19.64 11.09 -7.84
N TRP A 254 18.57 11.71 -7.33
CA TRP A 254 18.29 11.71 -5.90
C TRP A 254 18.16 10.28 -5.37
N TYR A 255 17.42 9.40 -6.05
CA TYR A 255 17.19 8.03 -5.60
C TYR A 255 18.50 7.24 -5.51
N ARG A 256 19.39 7.39 -6.49
CA ARG A 256 20.72 6.77 -6.49
C ARG A 256 21.62 7.28 -5.37
N ASN A 257 21.48 8.54 -4.98
CA ASN A 257 22.33 9.14 -3.96
C ASN A 257 21.82 8.88 -2.53
N ASN A 258 20.51 8.65 -2.37
CA ASN A 258 19.86 8.63 -1.05
C ASN A 258 19.15 7.31 -0.70
N ALA A 259 18.67 6.57 -1.70
CA ALA A 259 17.79 5.44 -1.49
C ALA A 259 18.39 4.08 -1.88
N THR A 260 19.51 4.02 -2.61
CA THR A 260 20.22 2.74 -2.86
C THR A 260 21.14 2.39 -1.68
N ILE A 261 21.13 1.11 -1.27
CA ILE A 261 22.00 0.56 -0.19
C ILE A 261 23.16 -0.22 -0.80
#